data_AF-Q30219-F1
#
_entry.id   AF-Q30219-F1
#
_cell.length_a   1.000
_cell.length_b   1.000
_cell.length_c   1.000
_cell.angle_alpha   90.00
_cell.angle_beta   90.00
_cell.angle_gamma   90.00
#
_symmetry.space_group_name_H-M   'P 1'
#
loop_
_entity.id
_entity.type
_entity.pdbx_description
1 polymer ?
#
loop_
_entity_poly.entity_id
_entity_poly.type
_entity_poly.pdbx_seq_one_letter_code
_entity_poly.pdbx_strand_id
1 'polypeptide(L)' 'FVCNTCPEKWINFQRKCYYFGKGTKQWVHAQYACDDMEGQLVSIHSPEEQ' A
#
# COMPACT_ATOMS: atom_id res chain seq x y z
N PHE A 1 -16.83 -0.96 14.37
CA PHE A 1 -15.84 0.11 14.17
C PHE A 1 -15.54 0.23 12.69
N VAL A 2 -15.53 1.44 12.15
CA VAL A 2 -15.17 1.72 10.75
C VAL A 2 -13.68 2.03 10.73
N CYS A 3 -12.89 1.24 9.99
CA CYS A 3 -11.44 1.43 9.86
C CYS A 3 -11.13 2.04 8.49
N ASN A 4 -11.39 3.34 8.35
CA ASN A 4 -11.19 4.09 7.09
C ASN A 4 -10.17 5.24 7.23
N THR A 5 -9.40 5.27 8.33
CA THR A 5 -8.35 6.27 8.56
C THR A 5 -7.05 5.79 7.94
N CYS A 6 -6.50 6.56 7.00
CA CYS A 6 -5.22 6.29 6.37
C CYS A 6 -4.30 7.53 6.44
N PRO A 7 -2.97 7.35 6.39
CA PRO A 7 -2.03 8.47 6.35
C PRO A 7 -2.18 9.33 5.09
N GLU A 8 -1.64 10.54 5.13
CA GLU A 8 -1.69 11.46 3.98
C GLU A 8 -1.03 10.83 2.74
N LYS A 9 -1.69 10.92 1.57
CA LYS A 9 -1.30 10.29 0.29
C LYS A 9 -1.54 8.78 0.18
N TRP A 10 -2.16 8.15 1.17
CA TRP A 10 -2.63 6.77 1.09
C TRP A 10 -4.11 6.71 0.74
N ILE A 11 -4.50 5.70 -0.03
CA ILE A 11 -5.88 5.46 -0.45
C ILE A 11 -6.47 4.36 0.41
N ASN A 12 -7.57 4.64 1.12
CA ASN A 12 -8.30 3.62 1.86
C ASN A 12 -9.09 2.74 0.89
N PHE A 13 -8.93 1.43 1.01
CA PHE A 13 -9.83 0.47 0.41
C PHE A 13 -10.13 -0.63 1.43
N GLN A 14 -11.42 -0.78 1.74
CA GLN A 14 -11.92 -1.66 2.79
C GLN A 14 -11.28 -1.37 4.16
N ARG A 15 -10.39 -2.25 4.64
CA ARG A 15 -9.69 -2.13 5.93
C ARG A 15 -8.18 -1.93 5.76
N LYS A 16 -7.73 -1.65 4.54
CA LYS A 16 -6.32 -1.46 4.19
C LYS A 16 -6.11 -0.08 3.59
N CYS A 17 -4.87 0.39 3.68
CA CYS A 17 -4.42 1.62 3.07
C CYS A 17 -3.40 1.26 1.99
N TYR A 18 -3.52 1.88 0.82
CA TYR A 18 -2.69 1.60 -0.34
C TYR A 18 -1.91 2.85 -0.75
N TYR A 19 -0.61 2.70 -0.98
CA TYR A 19 0.25 3.77 -1.46
C TYR A 19 0.70 3.51 -2.89
N PHE A 20 0.36 4.41 -3.81
CA PHE A 20 0.74 4.33 -5.21
C PHE A 20 2.02 5.13 -5.45
N GLY A 21 3.16 4.49 -5.20
CA GLY A 21 4.47 5.06 -5.49
C GLY A 21 4.69 5.21 -7.00
N LYS A 22 5.05 6.42 -7.45
CA LYS A 22 5.46 6.67 -8.84
C LYS A 22 6.98 6.55 -8.95
N GLY A 23 7.47 5.63 -9.78
CA GLY A 23 8.88 5.49 -10.10
C GLY A 23 9.27 4.06 -10.47
N THR A 24 10.07 3.90 -11.52
CA THR A 24 10.57 2.59 -11.94
C THR A 24 11.61 2.09 -10.94
N LYS A 25 11.18 1.21 -10.04
CA LYS A 25 12.04 0.54 -9.05
C LYS A 25 12.04 -0.95 -9.33
N GLN A 26 13.17 -1.60 -9.04
CA GLN A 26 13.18 -3.07 -8.95
C GLN A 26 12.28 -3.51 -7.79
N TRP A 27 11.73 -4.72 -7.87
CA TRP A 27 10.80 -5.25 -6.86
C TRP A 27 11.36 -5.15 -5.43
N VAL A 28 12.63 -5.51 -5.24
CA VAL A 28 13.33 -5.42 -3.94
C VAL A 28 13.45 -3.96 -3.45
N HIS A 29 13.76 -3.02 -4.35
CA HIS A 29 13.80 -1.59 -3.99
C HIS A 29 12.42 -1.03 -3.66
N ALA A 30 11.35 -1.55 -4.28
CA ALA A 30 9.98 -1.19 -3.95
C ALA A 30 9.59 -1.74 -2.57
N GLN A 31 10.02 -2.97 -2.23
CA GLN A 31 9.81 -3.55 -0.91
C GLN A 31 10.44 -2.71 0.18
N TYR A 32 11.74 -2.38 0.06
CA TYR A 32 12.40 -1.51 1.02
C TYR A 32 11.77 -0.12 1.12
N ALA A 33 11.30 0.44 0.01
CA ALA A 33 10.61 1.72 0.04
C ALA A 33 9.26 1.65 0.79
N CYS A 34 8.51 0.57 0.63
CA CYS A 34 7.28 0.35 1.40
C CYS A 34 7.58 0.14 2.89
N ASP A 35 8.61 -0.63 3.22
CA ASP A 35 9.03 -0.89 4.60
C ASP A 35 9.49 0.40 5.31
N ASP A 36 10.20 1.30 4.61
CA ASP A 36 10.62 2.62 5.13
C ASP A 36 9.43 3.57 5.39
N MET A 37 8.29 3.34 4.72
CA MET A 37 7.04 4.09 4.93
C MET A 37 6.13 3.44 5.97
N GLU A 38 6.66 2.57 6.84
CA GLU A 38 5.89 1.77 7.82
C GLU A 38 4.79 0.91 7.17
N GLY A 39 4.96 0.61 5.89
CA GLY A 39 4.07 -0.23 5.11
C GLY A 39 4.74 -1.53 4.68
N GLN A 40 4.07 -2.26 3.80
CA GLN A 40 4.64 -3.43 3.13
C GLN A 40 4.24 -3.41 1.66
N LEU A 41 4.99 -4.11 0.83
CA LEU A 41 4.64 -4.27 -0.58
C LEU A 41 3.26 -4.94 -0.68
N VAL A 42 2.39 -4.38 -1.53
CA VAL A 42 0.98 -4.76 -1.58
C VAL A 42 0.79 -6.26 -1.84
N SER A 43 -0.04 -6.89 -1.02
CA SER A 43 -0.53 -8.25 -1.25
C SER A 43 -2.01 -8.20 -1.64
N ILE A 44 -2.30 -8.71 -2.84
CA ILE A 44 -3.65 -8.77 -3.39
C ILE A 44 -4.22 -10.14 -3.07
N HIS A 45 -5.28 -10.18 -2.26
CA HIS A 45 -5.88 -11.43 -1.79
C HIS A 45 -7.28 -11.70 -2.39
N SER A 46 -7.84 -10.76 -3.14
CA SER A 46 -9.14 -10.94 -3.77
C SER A 46 -9.21 -10.25 -5.15
N PRO A 47 -10.12 -10.67 -6.04
CA PRO A 47 -10.34 -10.03 -7.33
C PRO A 47 -10.76 -8.56 -7.21
N GLU A 48 -11.43 -8.19 -6.12
CA GLU A 48 -11.84 -6.81 -5.86
C GLU A 48 -10.67 -5.91 -5.42
N GLU A 49 -9.56 -6.50 -4.96
CA GLU A 49 -8.31 -5.78 -4.65
C GLU A 49 -7.38 -5.65 -5.88
N GLN A 50 -7.69 -6.29 -7.02
CA GLN A 50 -6.88 -6.28 -8.25
C GLN A 50 -7.32 -5.20 -9.24
#